data_AF-A0A932IG37-F1
#
_entry.id   AF-A0A932IG37-F1
#
_cell.length_a   1.000
_cell.length_b   1.000
_cell.length_c   1.000
_cell.angle_alpha   90.00
_cell.angle_beta   90.00
_cell.angle_gamma   90.00
#
_symmetry.space_group_name_H-M   'P 1'
#
loop_
_entity.id
_entity.type
_entity.pdbx_description
1 polymer ?
#
loop_
_entity_poly.entity_id
_entity_poly.type
_entity_poly.pdbx_seq_one_letter_code
_entity_poly.pdbx_strand_id
1 'polypeptide(L)'
;MKPLPPERVIPRALARAVRGLPTWFVVGGHAVRCLCPYRPSRDVDFGVRDPAGVSELIAQLERTGKVELLERSTDTVHLRWNGLDVSIFALP
;
A
#
# COMPACT_ATOMS: atom_id res chain seq x y z
N MET A 1 13.24 -20.44 -5.78
CA MET A 1 13.40 -18.99 -5.51
C MET A 1 12.69 -18.68 -4.20
N LYS A 2 13.31 -17.92 -3.29
CA LYS A 2 12.69 -17.60 -1.99
C LYS A 2 11.77 -16.39 -2.15
N PRO A 3 10.56 -16.39 -1.54
CA PRO A 3 9.69 -15.22 -1.55
C PRO A 3 10.40 -13.98 -1.00
N LEU A 4 10.19 -12.84 -1.65
CA LEU A 4 10.60 -11.53 -1.17
C LEU A 4 9.55 -11.00 -0.19
N PRO A 5 9.97 -10.34 0.89
CA PRO A 5 9.04 -9.67 1.77
C PRO A 5 8.41 -8.43 1.09
N PRO A 6 7.16 -8.07 1.44
CA PRO A 6 6.42 -6.94 0.82
C PRO A 6 7.19 -5.61 0.78
N GLU A 7 7.93 -5.29 1.85
CA GLU A 7 8.70 -4.04 1.93
C GLU A 7 9.86 -3.95 0.92
N ARG A 8 10.25 -5.07 0.30
CA ARG A 8 11.29 -5.11 -0.75
C ARG A 8 10.75 -4.95 -2.15
N VAL A 9 9.45 -5.05 -2.36
CA VAL A 9 8.85 -4.94 -3.71
C VAL A 9 8.23 -3.58 -3.98
N ILE A 10 7.99 -2.77 -2.94
CA ILE A 10 7.44 -1.41 -3.02
C ILE A 10 8.55 -0.33 -2.95
N PRO A 11 8.25 0.93 -3.32
CA PRO A 11 9.20 2.03 -3.17
C PRO A 11 9.70 2.18 -1.72
N ARG A 12 11.02 2.42 -1.57
CA ARG A 12 11.68 2.48 -0.25
C ARG A 12 11.06 3.50 0.71
N ALA A 13 10.57 4.63 0.20
CA ALA A 13 9.92 5.65 1.03
C ALA A 13 8.62 5.11 1.63
N LEU A 14 7.81 4.43 0.81
CA LEU A 14 6.55 3.84 1.22
C LEU A 14 6.77 2.68 2.21
N ALA A 15 7.78 1.83 1.96
CA ALA A 15 8.20 0.79 2.91
C ALA A 15 8.59 1.33 4.30
N ARG A 16 9.15 2.55 4.38
CA ARG A 16 9.39 3.20 5.67
C ARG A 16 8.10 3.74 6.28
N ALA A 17 7.23 4.33 5.46
CA ALA A 17 5.97 4.90 5.91
C ALA A 17 5.08 3.85 6.58
N VAL A 18 4.97 2.65 6.00
CA VAL A 18 4.11 1.58 6.52
C VAL A 18 4.75 0.72 7.62
N ARG A 19 6.04 0.93 7.94
CA ARG A 19 6.76 0.13 8.95
C ARG A 19 6.13 0.20 10.34
N GLY A 20 5.48 1.31 10.69
CA GLY A 20 4.85 1.53 11.98
C GLY A 20 3.45 0.94 12.13
N LEU A 21 2.89 0.32 11.08
CA LEU A 21 1.53 -0.22 11.11
C LEU A 21 1.52 -1.67 11.60
N PRO A 22 0.51 -2.06 12.40
CA PRO A 22 0.44 -3.40 12.97
C PRO A 22 0.15 -4.46 11.92
N THR A 23 -0.60 -4.15 10.87
CA THR A 23 -0.93 -5.09 9.80
C THR A 23 -1.19 -4.38 8.48
N TRP A 24 -0.54 -4.85 7.42
CA TRP A 24 -0.76 -4.48 6.03
C TRP A 24 -0.17 -5.57 5.14
N PHE A 25 -0.60 -5.61 3.89
CA PHE A 25 0.00 -6.47 2.87
C PHE A 25 -0.10 -5.81 1.50
N VAL A 26 0.77 -6.21 0.57
CA VAL A 26 0.63 -5.80 -0.83
C VAL A 26 -0.34 -6.73 -1.53
N VAL A 27 -1.11 -6.20 -2.48
CA VAL A 27 -1.97 -6.98 -3.38
C VAL A 27 -1.54 -6.75 -4.84
N GLY A 28 -2.27 -7.38 -5.77
CA GLY A 28 -2.06 -7.19 -7.20
C GLY A 28 -0.64 -7.54 -7.67
N GLY A 29 -0.09 -6.74 -8.58
CA GLY A 29 1.21 -6.99 -9.18
C GLY A 29 2.36 -7.01 -8.17
N HIS A 30 2.28 -6.19 -7.11
CA HIS A 30 3.29 -6.17 -6.05
C HIS A 30 3.28 -7.47 -5.23
N ALA A 31 2.13 -8.08 -4.98
CA ALA A 31 2.06 -9.42 -4.37
C ALA A 31 2.70 -10.49 -5.26
N VAL A 32 2.50 -10.42 -6.58
CA VAL A 32 3.16 -11.35 -7.53
C VAL A 32 4.68 -11.15 -7.51
N ARG A 33 5.16 -9.91 -7.39
CA ARG A 33 6.60 -9.59 -7.25
C ARG A 33 7.23 -10.18 -5.99
N CYS A 34 6.46 -10.46 -4.95
CA CYS A 34 6.96 -11.19 -3.79
C CYS A 34 7.32 -12.64 -4.14
N LEU A 35 6.72 -13.23 -5.18
CA LEU A 35 6.88 -14.64 -5.53
C LEU A 35 7.76 -14.87 -6.75
N CYS A 36 7.77 -13.94 -7.71
CA CYS A 36 8.59 -14.04 -8.93
C CYS A 36 8.89 -12.69 -9.58
N PRO A 37 9.87 -12.61 -10.51
CA PRO A 37 10.01 -11.46 -11.38
C PRO A 37 8.70 -11.19 -12.13
N TYR A 38 8.19 -9.97 -12.01
CA TYR A 38 6.93 -9.54 -12.60
C TYR A 38 7.07 -8.12 -13.13
N ARG A 39 6.14 -7.71 -14.00
CA ARG A 39 6.23 -6.42 -14.71
C ARG A 39 6.37 -5.23 -13.73
N PRO A 40 7.09 -4.16 -14.11
CA PRO A 40 7.09 -2.92 -13.33
C PRO A 40 5.67 -2.37 -13.21
N SER A 41 5.34 -1.83 -12.04
CA SER A 41 4.12 -1.08 -11.78
C SER A 41 4.47 0.14 -10.93
N ARG A 42 3.78 1.25 -11.18
CA ARG A 42 4.05 2.55 -10.55
C ARG A 42 3.13 2.81 -9.35
N ASP A 43 2.00 2.14 -9.36
CA ASP A 43 0.94 2.07 -8.37
C ASP A 43 1.23 1.00 -7.32
N VAL A 44 1.04 1.32 -6.04
CA VAL A 44 1.15 0.34 -4.96
C VAL A 44 -0.21 0.08 -4.37
N ASP A 45 -0.63 -1.18 -4.45
CA ASP A 45 -1.89 -1.64 -3.88
C ASP A 45 -1.64 -2.30 -2.52
N PHE A 46 -2.27 -1.74 -1.48
CA PHE A 46 -2.31 -2.31 -0.14
C PHE A 46 -3.64 -2.97 0.13
N GLY A 47 -3.59 -4.11 0.81
CA GLY A 47 -4.74 -4.66 1.51
C GLY A 47 -4.63 -4.43 3.01
N VAL A 48 -5.79 -4.21 3.63
CA VAL A 48 -6.01 -4.13 5.08
C VAL A 48 -7.21 -5.00 5.45
N ARG A 49 -7.36 -5.33 6.73
CA ARG A 49 -8.36 -6.31 7.20
C ARG A 49 -9.79 -5.77 7.29
N ASP A 50 -9.93 -4.47 7.46
CA ASP A 50 -11.23 -3.83 7.71
C ASP A 50 -11.17 -2.33 7.35
N PRO A 51 -12.32 -1.63 7.34
CA PRO A 51 -12.36 -0.19 7.08
C PRO A 51 -11.61 0.67 8.11
N ALA A 52 -11.39 0.18 9.33
CA ALA A 52 -10.59 0.91 10.32
C ALA A 52 -9.11 0.92 9.91
N GLY A 53 -8.59 -0.22 9.41
CA GLY A 53 -7.26 -0.33 8.84
C GLY A 53 -7.01 0.61 7.66
N VAL A 54 -8.04 0.91 6.85
CA VAL A 54 -7.94 1.92 5.77
C VAL A 54 -7.63 3.28 6.37
N SER A 55 -8.38 3.67 7.39
CA SER A 55 -8.22 4.96 8.07
C SER A 55 -6.88 5.07 8.78
N GLU A 56 -6.41 3.98 9.41
CA GLU A 56 -5.09 3.92 10.05
C GLU A 56 -3.94 4.07 9.04
N LEU A 57 -4.02 3.38 7.91
CA LEU A 57 -3.02 3.48 6.85
C LEU A 57 -2.98 4.89 6.25
N ILE A 58 -4.13 5.50 5.98
CA ILE A 58 -4.19 6.90 5.52
C ILE A 58 -3.57 7.84 6.54
N ALA A 59 -3.96 7.75 7.82
CA ALA A 59 -3.40 8.59 8.88
C ALA A 59 -1.89 8.40 9.04
N GLN A 60 -1.36 7.20 8.81
CA GLN A 60 0.08 6.94 8.79
C GLN A 60 0.77 7.61 7.59
N LEU A 61 0.15 7.55 6.41
CA LEU A 61 0.68 8.21 5.21
C LEU A 61 0.67 9.75 5.38
N GLU A 62 -0.39 10.32 5.92
CA GLU A 62 -0.49 11.76 6.25
C GLU A 62 0.58 12.21 7.25
N ARG A 63 0.89 11.38 8.26
CA ARG A 63 1.96 11.68 9.23
C ARG A 63 3.36 11.63 8.63
N THR A 64 3.54 10.98 7.48
CA THR A 64 4.86 10.72 6.89
C THR A 64 5.07 11.38 5.53
N GLY A 65 4.06 12.10 5.01
CA GLY A 65 4.15 12.79 3.73
C GLY A 65 2.86 13.50 3.33
N LYS A 66 2.88 14.10 2.14
CA LYS A 66 1.71 14.77 1.56
C LYS A 66 0.77 13.73 0.96
N VAL A 67 -0.48 13.72 1.40
CA VAL A 67 -1.55 12.88 0.85
C VAL A 67 -2.50 13.75 0.03
N GLU A 68 -2.84 13.29 -1.16
CA GLU A 68 -3.88 13.84 -2.02
C GLU A 68 -4.90 12.71 -2.27
N LEU A 69 -6.09 12.82 -1.68
CA LEU A 69 -7.15 11.84 -1.89
C LEU A 69 -7.71 12.02 -3.31
N LEU A 70 -7.77 10.94 -4.09
CA LEU A 70 -8.28 10.96 -5.47
C LEU A 70 -9.70 10.38 -5.53
N GLU A 71 -9.91 9.26 -4.87
CA GLU A 71 -11.20 8.56 -4.82
C GLU A 71 -11.35 7.82 -3.50
N ARG A 72 -12.58 7.75 -2.99
CA ARG A 72 -12.93 7.00 -1.78
C ARG A 72 -14.31 6.35 -1.92
N SER A 73 -14.34 5.04 -1.81
CA SER A 73 -15.55 4.22 -1.68
C SER A 73 -15.66 3.65 -0.25
N THR A 74 -16.61 2.74 -0.04
CA THR A 74 -16.83 2.05 1.22
C THR A 74 -15.64 1.17 1.64
N ASP A 75 -14.98 0.54 0.67
CA ASP A 75 -13.94 -0.48 0.88
C ASP A 75 -12.61 -0.12 0.23
N THR A 76 -12.57 0.93 -0.61
CA THR A 76 -11.42 1.25 -1.43
C THR A 76 -11.08 2.74 -1.32
N VAL A 77 -9.79 3.04 -1.25
CA VAL A 77 -9.28 4.40 -1.32
C VAL A 77 -8.14 4.47 -2.32
N HIS A 78 -8.25 5.38 -3.28
CA HIS A 78 -7.17 5.77 -4.17
C HIS A 78 -6.65 7.14 -3.75
N LEU A 79 -5.34 7.24 -3.54
CA LEU A 79 -4.67 8.46 -3.14
C LEU A 79 -3.31 8.59 -3.80
N ARG A 80 -2.76 9.80 -3.77
CA ARG A 80 -1.38 10.07 -4.10
C ARG A 80 -0.61 10.46 -2.85
N TRP A 81 0.45 9.73 -2.54
CA TRP A 81 1.34 10.02 -1.42
C TRP A 81 2.71 10.43 -1.92
N ASN A 82 3.13 11.68 -1.65
CA ASN A 82 4.39 12.24 -2.14
C ASN A 82 4.62 12.01 -3.66
N GLY A 83 3.56 12.08 -4.46
CA GLY A 83 3.61 11.82 -5.91
C GLY A 83 3.48 10.36 -6.33
N LEU A 84 3.43 9.40 -5.39
CA LEU A 84 3.22 7.97 -5.68
C LEU A 84 1.74 7.62 -5.62
N ASP A 85 1.24 6.91 -6.62
CA ASP A 85 -0.13 6.41 -6.63
C ASP A 85 -0.24 5.20 -5.70
N VAL A 86 -1.21 5.25 -4.78
CA VAL A 86 -1.46 4.23 -3.77
C VAL A 86 -2.94 3.90 -3.73
N SER A 87 -3.26 2.62 -3.81
CA SER A 87 -4.60 2.09 -3.57
C SER A 87 -4.63 1.34 -2.25
N ILE A 88 -5.71 1.47 -1.49
CA ILE A 88 -5.93 0.77 -0.22
C ILE A 88 -7.27 0.06 -0.31
N PHE A 89 -7.27 -1.25 -0.12
CA PHE A 89 -8.44 -2.11 -0.17
C PHE A 89 -8.69 -2.74 1.20
N ALA A 90 -9.88 -2.52 1.77
CA ALA A 90 -10.39 -3.31 2.88
C ALA A 90 -10.86 -4.65 2.33
N LEU A 91 -10.15 -5.72 2.67
CA LEU A 91 -10.51 -7.07 2.25
C LEU A 91 -11.28 -7.79 3.37
N PRO A 92 -12.40 -8.46 3.07
CA PRO A 92 -13.19 -9.22 4.04
C PRO A 92 -12.46 -10.44 4.62
#